data_AF-A0A7X1FY57-F1
#
_entry.id   AF-A0A7X1FY57-F1
#
_cell.length_a   1.000
_cell.length_b   1.000
_cell.length_c   1.000
_cell.angle_alpha   90.00
_cell.angle_beta   90.00
_cell.angle_gamma   90.00
#
_symmetry.space_group_name_H-M   'P 1'
#
loop_
_entity.id
_entity.type
_entity.pdbx_description
1 polymer ?
#
loop_
_entity_poly.entity_id
_entity_poly.type
_entity_poly.pdbx_seq_one_letter_code
_entity_poly.pdbx_strand_id
1 'polypeptide(L)'
;MDTSRRDTLRDLRHRLEGSPAQSRRLDFIFPTLRTARQRRGEAPRGVDAGAWATTAYNDELEDRYGTITSALHPEVVLEAVFERGELRVLADGATIINGIFVGPVEGPFIAAQWNARLDSFNPPTNNPGRALVNLLRKLIVTENQALRDQVIALELQQRTMKVTIAQREAALNNQLYGLYGLTDAERRMIEQG
;
A
#
# COMPACT_ATOMS: atom_id res chain seq x y z
N MET A 1 6.92 -6.93 -22.58
CA MET A 1 7.16 -6.65 -21.14
C MET A 1 8.64 -6.33 -20.94
N ASP A 2 8.97 -5.06 -20.65
CA ASP A 2 10.34 -4.55 -20.60
C ASP A 2 11.23 -5.37 -19.62
N THR A 3 12.35 -5.88 -20.13
CA THR A 3 13.33 -6.66 -19.35
C THR A 3 13.93 -5.82 -18.23
N SER A 4 14.15 -4.53 -18.45
CA SER A 4 14.74 -3.62 -17.46
C SER A 4 13.84 -3.48 -16.22
N ARG A 5 12.53 -3.32 -16.41
CA ARG A 5 11.56 -3.23 -15.30
C ARG A 5 11.56 -4.50 -14.45
N ARG A 6 11.61 -5.67 -15.10
CA ARG A 6 11.64 -6.97 -14.40
C ARG A 6 12.92 -7.15 -13.60
N ASP A 7 14.05 -6.75 -14.15
CA ASP A 7 15.35 -6.82 -13.46
C ASP A 7 15.37 -5.89 -12.24
N THR A 8 14.94 -4.62 -12.38
CA THR A 8 14.84 -3.67 -11.24
C THR A 8 13.96 -4.21 -10.11
N LEU A 9 12.80 -4.80 -10.44
CA LEU A 9 11.91 -5.40 -9.45
C LEU A 9 12.53 -6.63 -8.75
N ARG A 10 13.23 -7.49 -9.51
CA ARG A 10 13.93 -8.65 -8.95
C ARG A 10 15.03 -8.19 -7.99
N ASP A 11 15.79 -7.19 -8.39
CA ASP A 11 16.88 -6.61 -7.61
C ASP A 11 16.41 -5.94 -6.32
N LEU A 12 15.26 -5.25 -6.38
CA LEU A 12 14.59 -4.68 -5.22
C LEU A 12 14.14 -5.79 -4.26
N ARG A 13 13.43 -6.80 -4.76
CA ARG A 13 12.95 -7.93 -3.95
C ARG A 13 14.09 -8.71 -3.29
N HIS A 14 15.16 -8.99 -4.03
CA HIS A 14 16.31 -9.71 -3.50
C HIS A 14 16.93 -9.00 -2.28
N ARG A 15 17.10 -7.67 -2.35
CA ARG A 15 17.59 -6.86 -1.24
C ARG A 15 16.62 -6.86 -0.04
N LEU A 16 15.32 -6.84 -0.33
CA LEU A 16 14.30 -6.85 0.70
C LEU A 16 14.21 -8.22 1.42
N GLU A 17 14.22 -9.31 0.67
CA GLU A 17 14.10 -10.68 1.19
C GLU A 17 15.35 -11.15 1.94
N GLY A 18 16.53 -10.65 1.56
CA GLY A 18 17.79 -10.96 2.24
C GLY A 18 17.97 -10.26 3.60
N SER A 19 17.03 -9.41 4.01
CA SER A 19 17.15 -8.58 5.22
C SER A 19 16.15 -8.99 6.30
N PRO A 20 16.51 -8.91 7.59
CA PRO A 20 15.59 -9.28 8.68
C PRO A 20 14.39 -8.34 8.72
N ALA A 21 13.20 -8.92 8.71
CA ALA A 21 11.94 -8.20 8.84
C ALA A 21 11.38 -8.30 10.26
N GLN A 22 10.81 -7.20 10.74
CA GLN A 22 10.10 -7.11 12.01
C GLN A 22 8.66 -6.65 11.77
N SER A 23 7.72 -7.28 12.47
CA SER A 23 6.34 -6.80 12.46
C SER A 23 6.23 -5.61 13.41
N ARG A 24 5.89 -4.43 12.87
CA ARG A 24 5.40 -3.31 13.68
C ARG A 24 4.11 -3.71 14.42
N ARG A 25 3.68 -2.89 15.37
CA ARG A 25 2.40 -3.08 16.08
C ARG A 25 1.25 -2.51 15.23
N LEU A 26 0.00 -2.89 15.53
CA LEU A 26 -1.16 -2.41 14.77
C LEU A 26 -1.38 -0.90 14.89
N ASP A 27 -1.03 -0.32 16.04
CA ASP A 27 -1.05 1.13 16.28
C ASP A 27 -0.06 1.90 15.38
N PHE A 28 0.90 1.23 14.73
CA PHE A 28 1.70 1.85 13.68
C PHE A 28 0.89 2.10 12.40
N ILE A 29 0.03 1.15 12.00
CA ILE A 29 -0.82 1.27 10.80
C ILE A 29 -2.09 2.05 11.10
N PHE A 30 -2.61 1.93 12.32
CA PHE A 30 -3.77 2.65 12.81
C PHE A 30 -3.42 3.47 14.06
N PRO A 31 -2.77 4.64 13.93
CA PRO A 31 -2.34 5.45 15.08
C PRO A 31 -3.48 5.91 15.98
N THR A 32 -4.69 5.98 15.45
CA THR A 32 -5.90 6.34 16.21
C THR A 32 -6.59 5.16 16.88
N LEU A 33 -6.14 3.93 16.65
CA LEU A 33 -6.72 2.73 17.25
C LEU A 33 -6.32 2.62 18.73
N ARG A 34 -7.31 2.75 19.61
CA ARG A 34 -7.08 2.66 21.06
C ARG A 34 -7.01 1.20 21.49
N THR A 35 -5.99 0.85 22.26
CA THR A 35 -5.82 -0.51 22.79
C THR A 35 -6.96 -0.89 23.75
N ALA A 36 -7.24 -2.19 23.87
CA ALA A 36 -8.20 -2.69 24.86
C ALA A 36 -7.90 -2.19 26.28
N ARG A 37 -6.61 -2.08 26.66
CA ARG A 37 -6.21 -1.52 27.96
C ARG A 37 -6.68 -0.07 28.14
N GLN A 38 -6.55 0.76 27.10
CA GLN A 38 -6.98 2.17 27.14
C GLN A 38 -8.52 2.32 27.14
N ARG A 39 -9.25 1.31 26.65
CA ARG A 39 -10.72 1.29 26.60
C ARG A 39 -11.38 0.78 27.87
N ARG A 40 -10.68 0.07 28.77
CA ARG A 40 -11.29 -0.50 29.99
C ARG A 40 -12.10 0.50 30.84
N GLY A 41 -11.71 1.77 30.88
CA GLY A 41 -12.41 2.81 31.63
C GLY A 41 -13.76 3.23 31.03
N GLU A 42 -14.07 2.82 29.80
CA GLU A 42 -15.32 3.14 29.08
C GLU A 42 -16.37 2.05 29.21
N ALA A 43 -16.05 0.94 29.88
CA ALA A 43 -16.97 -0.17 30.02
C ALA A 43 -18.28 0.28 30.72
N PRO A 44 -19.45 -0.08 30.16
CA PRO A 44 -20.72 0.17 30.82
C PRO A 44 -20.77 -0.45 32.21
N ARG A 45 -21.50 0.20 33.13
CA ARG A 45 -21.68 -0.32 34.49
C ARG A 45 -22.32 -1.71 34.45
N GLY A 46 -21.79 -2.62 35.25
CA GLY A 46 -22.29 -3.99 35.38
C GLY A 46 -21.78 -4.98 34.32
N VAL A 47 -20.86 -4.58 33.44
CA VAL A 47 -20.21 -5.47 32.45
C VAL A 47 -18.76 -5.73 32.85
N ASP A 48 -18.22 -6.90 32.50
CA ASP A 48 -16.79 -7.16 32.62
C ASP A 48 -16.00 -6.21 31.71
N ALA A 49 -15.28 -5.28 32.33
CA ALA A 49 -14.56 -4.23 31.61
C ALA A 49 -13.44 -4.78 30.71
N GLY A 50 -12.85 -5.93 31.06
CA GLY A 50 -11.79 -6.57 30.29
C GLY A 50 -12.33 -7.21 29.00
N ALA A 51 -13.40 -8.00 29.14
CA ALA A 51 -14.09 -8.64 28.02
C ALA A 51 -14.68 -7.59 27.09
N TRP A 52 -15.41 -6.60 27.63
CA TRP A 52 -15.99 -5.51 26.85
C TRP A 52 -14.93 -4.76 26.05
N ALA A 53 -13.82 -4.38 26.68
CA ALA A 53 -12.77 -3.62 25.99
C ALA A 53 -12.04 -4.44 24.92
N THR A 54 -11.97 -5.76 25.08
CA THR A 54 -11.41 -6.67 24.06
C THR A 54 -12.35 -6.79 22.87
N THR A 55 -13.64 -6.99 23.11
CA THR A 55 -14.67 -7.02 22.06
C THR A 55 -14.69 -5.70 21.30
N ALA A 56 -14.81 -4.58 22.01
CA ALA A 56 -14.87 -3.27 21.39
C ALA A 56 -13.60 -2.91 20.59
N TYR A 57 -12.43 -3.40 21.01
CA TYR A 57 -11.18 -3.28 20.24
C TYR A 57 -11.21 -4.11 18.96
N ASN A 58 -11.69 -5.36 19.05
CA ASN A 58 -11.79 -6.24 17.87
C ASN A 58 -12.82 -5.71 16.88
N ASP A 59 -13.97 -5.21 17.35
CA ASP A 59 -15.00 -4.64 16.49
C ASP A 59 -14.45 -3.43 15.71
N GLU A 60 -13.78 -2.47 16.39
CA GLU A 60 -13.15 -1.34 15.71
C GLU A 60 -12.08 -1.79 14.69
N LEU A 61 -11.34 -2.85 15.01
CA LEU A 61 -10.31 -3.38 14.13
C LEU A 61 -10.93 -4.03 12.88
N GLU A 62 -12.01 -4.78 13.02
CA GLU A 62 -12.76 -5.37 11.91
C GLU A 62 -13.43 -4.29 11.04
N ASP A 63 -13.97 -3.21 11.64
CA ASP A 63 -14.51 -2.07 10.89
C ASP A 63 -13.44 -1.40 10.01
N ARG A 64 -12.22 -1.22 10.55
CA ARG A 64 -11.08 -0.68 9.80
C ARG A 64 -10.64 -1.61 8.68
N TYR A 65 -10.61 -2.93 8.92
CA TYR A 65 -10.34 -3.90 7.86
C TYR A 65 -11.44 -3.93 6.79
N GLY A 66 -12.71 -3.77 7.19
CA GLY A 66 -13.85 -3.66 6.30
C GLY A 66 -13.73 -2.45 5.38
N THR A 67 -13.40 -1.29 5.94
CA THR A 67 -13.18 -0.05 5.18
C THR A 67 -12.11 -0.22 4.10
N ILE A 68 -10.97 -0.84 4.46
CA ILE A 68 -9.90 -1.13 3.49
C ILE A 68 -10.39 -2.16 2.46
N THR A 69 -11.07 -3.22 2.90
CA THR A 69 -11.59 -4.29 2.02
C THR A 69 -12.53 -3.74 0.96
N SER A 70 -13.39 -2.78 1.29
CA SER A 70 -14.31 -2.15 0.34
C SER A 70 -13.61 -1.37 -0.77
N ALA A 71 -12.35 -0.98 -0.58
CA ALA A 71 -11.54 -0.30 -1.59
C ALA A 71 -10.67 -1.26 -2.43
N LEU A 72 -10.69 -2.57 -2.13
CA LEU A 72 -9.87 -3.56 -2.83
C LEU A 72 -10.71 -4.35 -3.82
N HIS A 73 -10.24 -4.43 -5.06
CA HIS A 73 -10.73 -5.31 -6.12
C HIS A 73 -9.53 -5.90 -6.89
N PRO A 74 -9.72 -6.93 -7.75
CA PRO A 74 -8.60 -7.63 -8.39
C PRO A 74 -7.64 -6.75 -9.21
N GLU A 75 -8.13 -5.64 -9.75
CA GLU A 75 -7.38 -4.72 -10.63
C GLU A 75 -6.96 -3.42 -9.93
N VAL A 76 -7.14 -3.34 -8.62
CA VAL A 76 -6.86 -2.12 -7.84
C VAL A 76 -5.39 -1.74 -7.96
N VAL A 77 -5.14 -0.46 -8.25
CA VAL A 77 -3.79 0.09 -8.26
C VAL A 77 -3.47 0.60 -6.86
N LEU A 78 -2.56 -0.10 -6.19
CA LEU A 78 -2.10 0.28 -4.86
C LEU A 78 -0.78 1.05 -4.93
N GLU A 79 -0.72 2.14 -4.18
CA GLU A 79 0.49 2.96 -4.05
C GLU A 79 0.70 3.38 -2.60
N ALA A 80 1.94 3.35 -2.14
CA ALA A 80 2.34 3.98 -0.89
C ALA A 80 3.06 5.30 -1.19
N VAL A 81 2.66 6.39 -0.54
CA VAL A 81 3.31 7.70 -0.68
C VAL A 81 3.85 8.16 0.66
N PHE A 82 5.01 8.81 0.63
CA PHE A 82 5.56 9.53 1.77
C PHE A 82 5.67 11.01 1.40
N GLU A 83 4.84 11.85 2.00
CA GLU A 83 4.84 13.28 1.74
C GLU A 83 4.69 14.05 3.04
N ARG A 84 5.49 15.11 3.23
CA ARG A 84 5.42 16.01 4.39
C ARG A 84 5.46 15.26 5.75
N GLY A 85 6.19 14.15 5.82
CA GLY A 85 6.32 13.36 7.05
C GLY A 85 5.22 12.30 7.25
N GLU A 86 4.24 12.21 6.35
CA GLU A 86 3.13 11.26 6.45
C GLU A 86 3.25 10.14 5.41
N LEU A 87 3.13 8.90 5.88
CA LEU A 87 2.93 7.70 5.07
C LEU A 87 1.43 7.49 4.82
N ARG A 88 1.06 7.32 3.55
CA ARG A 88 -0.30 7.00 3.13
C ARG A 88 -0.29 5.83 2.16
N VAL A 89 -1.37 5.06 2.13
CA VAL A 89 -1.65 4.06 1.09
C VAL A 89 -2.88 4.49 0.32
N LEU A 90 -2.77 4.45 -1.00
CA LEU A 90 -3.82 4.79 -1.94
C LEU A 90 -4.28 3.52 -2.67
N ALA A 91 -5.58 3.46 -2.95
CA ALA A 91 -6.21 2.53 -3.88
C ALA A 91 -6.86 3.38 -4.98
N ASP A 92 -6.39 3.24 -6.21
CA ASP A 92 -6.81 4.04 -7.38
C ASP A 92 -6.77 5.56 -7.11
N GLY A 93 -5.75 6.00 -6.37
CA GLY A 93 -5.57 7.40 -5.98
C GLY A 93 -6.41 7.86 -4.78
N ALA A 94 -7.35 7.04 -4.28
CA ALA A 94 -8.08 7.33 -3.05
C ALA A 94 -7.31 6.83 -1.81
N THR A 95 -7.19 7.65 -0.78
CA THR A 95 -6.44 7.28 0.43
C THR A 95 -7.24 6.27 1.29
N ILE A 96 -6.64 5.10 1.56
CA ILE A 96 -7.23 4.01 2.36
C ILE A 96 -6.53 3.78 3.71
N ILE A 97 -5.27 4.23 3.85
CA ILE A 97 -4.52 4.23 5.10
C ILE A 97 -3.80 5.57 5.21
N ASN A 98 -3.89 6.23 6.37
CA ASN A 98 -3.29 7.55 6.62
C ASN A 98 -3.00 7.78 8.11
N GLY A 99 -2.48 8.97 8.43
CA GLY A 99 -2.16 9.41 9.79
C GLY A 99 -0.88 8.83 10.36
N ILE A 100 -0.06 8.17 9.53
CA ILE A 100 1.18 7.51 9.94
C ILE A 100 2.34 8.48 9.74
N PHE A 101 2.75 9.15 10.82
CA PHE A 101 3.84 10.12 10.78
C PHE A 101 5.18 9.49 11.17
N VAL A 102 6.19 9.64 10.30
CA VAL A 102 7.54 9.09 10.49
C VAL A 102 8.61 10.10 10.06
N GLY A 103 9.84 9.87 10.52
CA GLY A 103 10.96 10.77 10.24
C GLY A 103 11.37 10.76 8.75
N PRO A 104 12.00 11.85 8.26
CA PRO A 104 12.36 12.00 6.84
C PRO A 104 13.40 10.99 6.34
N VAL A 105 14.15 10.35 7.25
CA VAL A 105 15.11 9.29 6.92
C VAL A 105 14.41 7.92 6.81
N GLU A 106 13.40 7.66 7.64
CA GLU A 106 12.71 6.37 7.68
C GLU A 106 11.57 6.29 6.67
N GLY A 107 10.83 7.39 6.48
CA GLY A 107 9.64 7.46 5.64
C GLY A 107 9.84 7.01 4.19
N PRO A 108 10.81 7.57 3.44
CA PRO A 108 11.06 7.16 2.07
C PRO A 108 11.42 5.67 1.96
N PHE A 109 12.17 5.15 2.95
CA PHE A 109 12.53 3.74 2.99
C PHE A 109 11.30 2.84 3.24
N ILE A 110 10.41 3.22 4.16
CA ILE A 110 9.16 2.48 4.41
C ILE A 110 8.25 2.51 3.18
N ALA A 111 8.08 3.68 2.56
CA ALA A 111 7.28 3.81 1.34
C ALA A 111 7.83 2.91 0.22
N ALA A 112 9.14 2.90 0.00
CA ALA A 112 9.76 2.04 -0.99
C ALA A 112 9.51 0.55 -0.73
N GLN A 113 9.61 0.12 0.53
CA GLN A 113 9.28 -1.26 0.93
C GLN A 113 7.80 -1.61 0.70
N TRP A 114 6.90 -0.67 1.00
CA TRP A 114 5.47 -0.86 0.80
C TRP A 114 5.15 -1.01 -0.68
N ASN A 115 5.61 -0.09 -1.55
CA ASN A 115 5.35 -0.19 -2.99
C ASN A 115 5.85 -1.50 -3.59
N ALA A 116 7.06 -1.92 -3.23
CA ALA A 116 7.62 -3.20 -3.69
C ALA A 116 6.72 -4.41 -3.38
N ARG A 117 5.99 -4.36 -2.24
CA ARG A 117 5.06 -5.41 -1.82
C ARG A 117 3.68 -5.26 -2.43
N LEU A 118 3.17 -4.03 -2.49
CA LEU A 118 1.90 -3.68 -3.11
C LEU A 118 1.87 -4.13 -4.58
N ASP A 119 3.00 -4.02 -5.29
CA ASP A 119 3.13 -4.47 -6.68
C ASP A 119 2.91 -5.97 -6.92
N SER A 120 3.05 -6.77 -5.87
CA SER A 120 2.80 -8.22 -5.90
C SER A 120 1.60 -8.63 -5.07
N PHE A 121 0.89 -7.66 -4.47
CA PHE A 121 -0.23 -7.97 -3.62
C PHE A 121 -1.44 -8.32 -4.49
N ASN A 122 -1.84 -9.59 -4.41
CA ASN A 122 -3.11 -10.03 -4.95
C ASN A 122 -4.11 -10.16 -3.78
N PRO A 123 -5.17 -9.33 -3.72
CA PRO A 123 -6.14 -9.39 -2.63
C PRO A 123 -6.76 -10.79 -2.52
N PRO A 124 -6.67 -11.47 -1.35
CA PRO A 124 -7.34 -12.75 -1.17
C PRO A 124 -8.87 -12.57 -1.14
N THR A 125 -9.61 -13.62 -1.45
CA THR A 125 -11.09 -13.62 -1.40
C THR A 125 -11.64 -13.39 0.00
N ASN A 126 -10.90 -13.79 1.04
CA ASN A 126 -11.30 -13.63 2.43
C ASN A 126 -10.40 -12.63 3.16
N ASN A 127 -11.01 -11.61 3.76
CA ASN A 127 -10.36 -10.57 4.58
C ASN A 127 -9.16 -9.86 3.90
N PRO A 128 -9.32 -9.32 2.67
CA PRO A 128 -8.22 -8.69 1.96
C PRO A 128 -7.64 -7.46 2.69
N GLY A 129 -8.47 -6.68 3.40
CA GLY A 129 -7.98 -5.55 4.20
C GLY A 129 -7.05 -5.98 5.34
N ARG A 130 -7.38 -7.07 6.05
CA ARG A 130 -6.51 -7.64 7.09
C ARG A 130 -5.21 -8.19 6.48
N ALA A 131 -5.29 -8.82 5.32
CA ALA A 131 -4.11 -9.33 4.60
C ALA A 131 -3.17 -8.19 4.21
N LEU A 132 -3.71 -7.09 3.66
CA LEU A 132 -2.96 -5.89 3.30
C LEU A 132 -2.27 -5.27 4.52
N VAL A 133 -3.00 -5.05 5.62
CA VAL A 133 -2.42 -4.48 6.85
C VAL A 133 -1.28 -5.36 7.39
N ASN A 134 -1.46 -6.68 7.40
CA ASN A 134 -0.40 -7.60 7.83
C ASN A 134 0.82 -7.58 6.92
N LEU A 135 0.65 -7.37 5.61
CA LEU A 135 1.74 -7.20 4.66
C LEU A 135 2.54 -5.92 4.93
N LEU A 136 1.85 -4.80 5.12
CA LEU A 136 2.47 -3.48 5.33
C LEU A 136 3.20 -3.39 6.67
N ARG A 137 2.72 -4.11 7.69
CA ARG A 137 3.30 -4.08 9.03
C ARG A 137 4.66 -4.78 9.14
N LYS A 138 5.00 -5.69 8.22
CA LYS A 138 6.22 -6.50 8.26
C LYS A 138 7.44 -5.76 7.69
N LEU A 139 7.97 -4.74 8.35
CA LEU A 139 9.04 -3.91 7.77
C LEU A 139 10.44 -4.47 7.99
N ILE A 140 11.34 -4.26 7.04
CA ILE A 140 12.78 -4.49 7.24
C ILE A 140 13.32 -3.40 8.14
N VAL A 141 14.13 -3.82 9.10
CA VAL A 141 14.86 -2.93 10.01
C VAL A 141 16.35 -3.15 9.77
N THR A 142 17.05 -2.08 9.42
CA THR A 142 18.47 -2.13 9.09
C THR A 142 19.15 -0.80 9.39
N GLU A 143 20.34 -0.84 9.98
CA GLU A 143 21.20 0.33 10.16
C GLU A 143 22.12 0.59 8.95
N ASN A 144 22.06 -0.29 7.93
CA ASN A 144 22.85 -0.11 6.72
C ASN A 144 22.23 0.97 5.82
N GLN A 145 22.79 2.18 5.88
CA GLN A 145 22.32 3.32 5.08
C GLN A 145 22.41 3.05 3.57
N ALA A 146 23.48 2.40 3.10
CA ALA A 146 23.63 2.09 1.67
C ALA A 146 22.50 1.17 1.16
N LEU A 147 22.05 0.21 1.97
CA LEU A 147 20.90 -0.63 1.63
C LEU A 147 19.62 0.19 1.54
N ARG A 148 19.39 1.13 2.47
CA ARG A 148 18.23 2.03 2.45
C ARG A 148 18.21 2.87 1.18
N ASP A 149 19.35 3.49 0.86
CA ASP A 149 19.50 4.36 -0.31
C ASP A 149 19.28 3.58 -1.61
N GLN A 150 19.82 2.36 -1.71
CA GLN A 150 19.61 1.49 -2.86
C GLN A 150 18.14 1.10 -3.04
N VAL A 151 17.45 0.74 -1.95
CA VAL A 151 16.02 0.40 -1.99
C VAL A 151 15.19 1.59 -2.46
N ILE A 152 15.46 2.79 -1.92
CA ILE A 152 14.79 4.02 -2.33
C ILE A 152 15.04 4.32 -3.82
N ALA A 153 16.30 4.24 -4.26
CA ALA A 153 16.67 4.54 -5.65
C ALA A 153 16.02 3.57 -6.65
N LEU A 154 16.00 2.27 -6.33
CA LEU A 154 15.38 1.24 -7.18
C LEU A 154 13.87 1.44 -7.29
N GLU A 155 13.21 1.82 -6.19
CA GLU A 155 11.77 2.09 -6.21
C GLU A 155 11.44 3.34 -7.03
N LEU A 156 12.24 4.42 -6.90
CA LEU A 156 12.09 5.62 -7.73
C LEU A 156 12.29 5.31 -9.22
N GLN A 157 13.30 4.51 -9.55
CA GLN A 157 13.53 4.04 -10.92
C GLN A 157 12.32 3.27 -11.45
N GLN A 158 11.75 2.38 -10.62
CA GLN A 158 10.59 1.59 -10.99
C GLN A 158 9.33 2.47 -11.24
N ARG A 159 9.06 3.45 -10.37
CA ARG A 159 7.98 4.44 -10.58
C ARG A 159 8.17 5.20 -11.89
N THR A 160 9.38 5.69 -12.14
CA THR A 160 9.71 6.45 -13.35
C THR A 160 9.47 5.60 -14.60
N MET A 161 9.85 4.32 -14.57
CA MET A 161 9.56 3.38 -15.65
C MET A 161 8.06 3.16 -15.86
N LYS A 162 7.26 3.00 -14.79
CA LYS A 162 5.80 2.85 -14.89
C LYS A 162 5.16 4.05 -15.57
N VAL A 163 5.51 5.26 -15.16
CA VAL A 163 5.02 6.51 -15.77
C VAL A 163 5.40 6.58 -17.25
N THR A 164 6.66 6.24 -17.58
CA THR A 164 7.14 6.25 -18.96
C THR A 164 6.41 5.23 -19.83
N ILE A 165 6.14 4.02 -19.31
CA ILE A 165 5.39 2.97 -20.01
C ILE A 165 3.96 3.46 -20.28
N ALA A 166 3.26 3.96 -19.25
CA ALA A 166 1.90 4.47 -19.40
C ALA A 166 1.80 5.60 -20.43
N GLN A 167 2.77 6.53 -20.45
CA GLN A 167 2.84 7.59 -21.45
C GLN A 167 3.04 7.06 -22.88
N ARG A 168 3.90 6.04 -23.05
CA ARG A 168 4.14 5.41 -24.35
C ARG A 168 2.92 4.63 -24.84
N GLU A 169 2.26 3.91 -23.94
CA GLU A 169 1.02 3.17 -24.23
C GLU A 169 -0.09 4.15 -24.67
N ALA A 170 -0.27 5.26 -23.95
CA ALA A 170 -1.20 6.31 -24.36
C ALA A 170 -0.87 6.90 -25.73
N ALA A 171 0.42 7.14 -26.03
CA ALA A 171 0.85 7.65 -27.34
C ALA A 171 0.56 6.64 -28.47
N LEU A 172 0.80 5.35 -28.25
CA LEU A 172 0.50 4.29 -29.22
C LEU A 172 -1.01 4.15 -29.45
N ASN A 173 -1.82 4.17 -28.38
CA ASN A 173 -3.28 4.11 -28.49
C ASN A 173 -3.81 5.30 -29.31
N ASN A 174 -3.30 6.51 -29.05
CA ASN A 174 -3.67 7.69 -29.83
C ASN A 174 -3.33 7.57 -31.33
N GLN A 175 -2.19 6.97 -31.67
CA GLN A 175 -1.82 6.70 -33.07
C GLN A 175 -2.76 5.67 -33.71
N LEU A 176 -3.06 4.57 -33.01
CA LEU A 176 -4.00 3.54 -33.47
C LEU A 176 -5.39 4.13 -33.70
N TYR A 177 -5.89 4.93 -32.76
CA TYR A 177 -7.19 5.59 -32.88
C TYR A 177 -7.23 6.55 -34.09
N GLY A 178 -6.14 7.25 -34.36
CA GLY A 178 -5.98 8.07 -35.55
C GLY A 178 -6.02 7.24 -36.84
N LEU A 179 -5.35 6.09 -36.89
CA LEU A 179 -5.32 5.21 -38.05
C LEU A 179 -6.69 4.57 -38.36
N TYR A 180 -7.44 4.20 -37.32
CA TYR A 180 -8.77 3.60 -37.47
C TYR A 180 -9.89 4.65 -37.57
N GLY A 181 -9.57 5.95 -37.51
CA GLY A 181 -10.56 7.02 -37.59
C GLY A 181 -11.57 7.02 -36.44
N LEU A 182 -11.19 6.46 -35.28
CA LEU A 182 -12.12 6.26 -34.17
C LEU A 182 -12.52 7.59 -33.55
N THR A 183 -13.83 7.76 -33.41
CA THR A 183 -14.48 8.86 -32.71
C THR A 183 -14.27 8.75 -31.20
N ASP A 184 -14.45 9.85 -30.47
CA ASP A 184 -14.31 9.86 -29.01
C ASP A 184 -15.27 8.89 -28.29
N ALA A 185 -16.44 8.63 -28.88
CA ALA A 185 -17.41 7.68 -28.36
C ALA A 185 -16.88 6.23 -28.46
N GLU A 186 -16.27 5.89 -29.59
CA GLU A 186 -15.69 4.56 -29.82
C GLU A 186 -14.44 4.34 -28.96
N ARG A 187 -13.62 5.37 -28.75
CA ARG A 187 -12.45 5.31 -27.84
C ARG A 187 -12.87 5.01 -26.40
N ARG A 188 -13.89 5.71 -25.89
CA ARG A 188 -14.42 5.46 -24.53
C ARG A 188 -14.99 4.06 -24.39
N MET A 189 -15.65 3.53 -25.42
CA MET A 189 -16.12 2.14 -25.41
C MET A 189 -14.97 1.13 -25.31
N ILE A 190 -13.83 1.40 -25.95
CA ILE A 190 -12.64 0.53 -25.91
C ILE A 190 -11.90 0.65 -24.57
N GLU A 191 -11.81 1.85 -24.00
CA GLU A 191 -11.12 2.09 -22.72
C GLU A 191 -11.92 1.64 -21.49
N GLN A 192 -13.24 1.44 -21.63
CA GLN A 192 -14.14 1.01 -20.56
C GLN A 192 -14.56 -0.48 -20.65
N GLY A 193 -14.16 -1.18 -21.71
CA GLY A 193 -14.43 -2.60 -21.94
C GLY A 193 -13.29 -3.49 -21.46
#